data_AF-A0A3M2DKN4-F1
#
_entry.id   AF-A0A3M2DKN4-F1
#
_cell.length_a   1.000
_cell.length_b   1.000
_cell.length_c   1.000
_cell.angle_alpha   90.00
_cell.angle_beta   90.00
_cell.angle_gamma   90.00
#
_symmetry.space_group_name_H-M   'P 1'
#
loop_
_entity.id
_entity.type
_entity.pdbx_description
1 polymer ?
#
loop_
_entity_poly.entity_id
_entity_poly.type
_entity_poly.pdbx_seq_one_letter_code
_entity_poly.pdbx_strand_id
1 'polypeptide(L)'
;MTEKQDQATRKPVPAWLYKLFTGQQYPYVRRQAKFGKKERRPEGGFQEPTAEEIDAVFWEIYPRCSVKILEEVKTGMVVTFHELGSFAPGTYQALIDNPEEFLARTYGKKKIKVNFYDGENFVCTINFKVGGWTGHEEESGA
;
A
#
# COMPACT_ATOMS: atom_id res chain seq x y z
N MET A 1 -9.34 39.36 -5.06
CA MET A 1 -10.13 38.34 -4.35
C MET A 1 -9.51 37.00 -4.70
N THR A 2 -8.99 36.35 -3.67
CA THR A 2 -7.96 35.30 -3.71
C THR A 2 -8.43 34.01 -4.40
N GLU A 3 -7.51 33.41 -5.14
CA GLU A 3 -7.59 32.12 -5.84
C GLU A 3 -8.38 31.02 -5.11
N LYS A 4 -9.30 30.39 -5.86
CA LYS A 4 -9.68 28.99 -5.65
C LYS A 4 -9.12 28.17 -6.81
N GLN A 5 -7.80 28.08 -6.90
CA GLN A 5 -7.09 27.08 -7.70
C GLN A 5 -6.52 26.04 -6.72
N ASP A 6 -7.25 24.97 -6.38
CA ASP A 6 -6.63 23.71 -5.91
C ASP A 6 -7.61 22.51 -5.84
N GLN A 7 -8.43 22.28 -6.87
CA GLN A 7 -9.17 21.01 -7.00
C GLN A 7 -8.85 20.22 -8.28
N ALA A 8 -8.01 20.77 -9.17
CA ALA A 8 -7.83 20.25 -10.53
C ALA A 8 -6.59 19.37 -10.77
N THR A 9 -5.78 19.06 -9.75
CA THR A 9 -4.47 18.40 -9.95
C THR A 9 -4.30 17.07 -9.22
N ARG A 10 -5.34 16.53 -8.55
CA ARG A 10 -5.28 15.16 -8.01
C ARG A 10 -5.42 14.17 -9.18
N LYS A 11 -4.31 13.55 -9.60
CA LYS A 11 -4.38 12.39 -10.51
C LYS A 11 -5.33 11.35 -9.87
N PRO A 12 -6.24 10.76 -10.65
CA PRO A 12 -7.16 9.77 -10.12
C PRO A 12 -6.36 8.57 -9.59
N VAL A 13 -6.45 8.31 -8.29
CA VAL A 13 -5.87 7.11 -7.67
C VAL A 13 -6.78 5.92 -8.01
N PRO A 14 -6.24 4.76 -8.41
CA PRO A 14 -7.06 3.58 -8.66
C PRO A 14 -7.87 3.18 -7.43
N ALA A 15 -9.13 2.79 -7.65
CA ALA A 15 -10.05 2.42 -6.57
C ALA A 15 -9.52 1.26 -5.69
N TRP A 16 -8.73 0.35 -6.26
CA TRP A 16 -8.10 -0.74 -5.51
C TRP A 16 -7.09 -0.23 -4.49
N LEU A 17 -6.32 0.80 -4.83
CA LEU A 17 -5.30 1.38 -3.97
C LEU A 17 -5.93 2.17 -2.83
N TYR A 18 -6.95 2.98 -3.14
CA TYR A 18 -7.71 3.68 -2.11
C TYR A 18 -8.32 2.70 -1.10
N LYS A 19 -8.96 1.62 -1.57
CA LYS A 19 -9.51 0.57 -0.70
C LYS A 19 -8.43 -0.11 0.14
N LEU A 20 -7.23 -0.31 -0.41
CA LEU A 20 -6.12 -0.92 0.31
C LEU A 20 -5.65 -0.06 1.50
N PHE A 21 -5.53 1.25 1.30
CA PHE A 21 -5.07 2.20 2.33
C PHE A 21 -6.13 2.49 3.40
N THR A 22 -7.41 2.54 3.01
CA THR A 22 -8.52 2.92 3.89
C THR A 22 -9.28 1.72 4.47
N GLY A 23 -8.91 0.52 4.05
CA GLY A 23 -9.52 -0.74 4.44
C GLY A 23 -9.34 -1.08 5.93
N GLN A 24 -10.09 -2.08 6.38
CA GLN A 24 -10.07 -2.53 7.77
C GLN A 24 -8.85 -3.40 8.11
N GLN A 25 -8.27 -4.06 7.10
CA GLN A 25 -7.18 -5.00 7.29
C GLN A 25 -5.90 -4.31 7.81
N TYR A 26 -5.66 -3.08 7.37
CA TYR A 26 -4.53 -2.27 7.80
C TYR A 26 -5.00 -0.85 8.17
N PRO A 27 -5.44 -0.63 9.42
CA PRO A 27 -6.14 0.60 9.78
C PRO A 27 -5.18 1.78 10.00
N TYR A 28 -4.03 1.87 9.33
CA TYR A 28 -3.06 2.95 9.56
C TYR A 28 -3.67 4.33 9.30
N VAL A 29 -4.27 4.54 8.12
CA VAL A 29 -4.95 5.79 7.75
C VAL A 29 -6.10 6.10 8.74
N ARG A 30 -6.91 5.08 9.06
CA ARG A 30 -7.99 5.21 10.05
C ARG A 30 -7.47 5.57 11.44
N ARG A 31 -6.33 5.02 11.84
CA ARG A 31 -5.67 5.27 13.12
C ARG A 31 -5.16 6.70 13.18
N GLN A 32 -4.52 7.18 12.12
CA GLN A 32 -4.09 8.57 12.00
C GLN A 32 -5.29 9.52 12.06
N ALA A 33 -6.38 9.21 11.34
CA ALA A 33 -7.62 9.99 11.40
C ALA A 33 -8.26 9.99 12.80
N LYS A 34 -8.23 8.87 13.53
CA LYS A 34 -8.78 8.75 14.88
C LYS A 34 -7.95 9.52 15.92
N PHE A 35 -6.63 9.38 15.90
CA PHE A 35 -5.74 9.98 16.90
C PHE A 35 -5.32 11.41 16.57
N GLY A 36 -5.46 11.85 15.31
CA GLY A 36 -5.30 13.24 14.91
C GLY A 36 -6.41 14.16 15.44
N LYS A 37 -7.53 13.61 15.92
CA LYS A 37 -8.59 14.38 16.57
C LYS A 37 -8.08 15.01 17.86
N LYS A 38 -8.15 16.33 17.96
CA LYS A 38 -7.83 17.07 19.19
C LYS A 38 -8.87 16.84 20.30
N GLU A 39 -10.11 16.53 19.92
CA GLU A 39 -11.23 16.42 20.84
C GLU A 39 -11.45 14.96 21.27
N ARG A 40 -11.23 14.69 22.56
CA ARG A 40 -11.66 13.45 23.20
C ARG A 40 -13.11 13.57 23.60
N ARG A 41 -13.85 12.46 23.54
CA ARG A 41 -15.21 12.42 24.09
C ARG A 41 -15.19 12.75 25.58
N PRO A 42 -16.22 13.44 26.10
CA PRO A 42 -16.32 13.76 27.52
C PRO A 42 -16.35 12.48 28.39
N GLU A 43 -16.95 11.39 27.91
CA GLU A 43 -16.90 10.06 28.55
C GLU A 43 -15.58 9.28 28.39
N GLY A 44 -14.58 9.86 27.73
CA GLY A 44 -13.27 9.24 27.47
C GLY A 44 -13.17 8.54 26.11
N GLY A 45 -11.98 8.61 25.51
CA GLY A 45 -11.65 7.99 24.22
C GLY A 45 -11.84 8.90 23.00
N PHE A 46 -11.37 8.44 21.84
CA PHE A 46 -11.51 9.13 20.55
C PHE A 46 -12.79 8.68 19.83
N GLN A 47 -13.44 9.59 19.12
CA GLN A 47 -14.53 9.25 18.21
C GLN A 47 -13.98 8.45 17.02
N GLU A 48 -14.76 7.50 16.49
CA GLU A 48 -14.41 6.87 15.22
C GLU A 48 -14.31 7.93 14.11
N PRO A 49 -13.35 7.78 13.18
CA PRO A 49 -13.20 8.73 12.08
C PRO A 49 -14.32 8.56 11.06
N THR A 50 -14.84 9.66 10.55
CA THR A 50 -15.80 9.71 9.44
C THR A 50 -15.12 9.35 8.12
N ALA A 51 -15.90 9.04 7.09
CA ALA A 51 -15.35 8.74 5.77
C ALA A 51 -14.55 9.92 5.19
N GLU A 52 -15.00 11.15 5.42
CA GLU A 52 -14.33 12.38 4.97
C GLU A 52 -12.99 12.59 5.68
N GLU A 53 -12.90 12.30 6.98
CA GLU A 53 -11.64 12.37 7.73
C GLU A 53 -10.64 11.31 7.25
N ILE A 54 -11.12 10.10 6.94
CA ILE A 54 -10.28 9.04 6.37
C ILE A 54 -9.77 9.45 4.98
N ASP A 55 -10.63 10.03 4.14
CA ASP A 55 -10.24 10.51 2.80
C ASP A 55 -9.19 11.64 2.90
N ALA A 56 -9.40 12.62 3.77
CA ALA A 56 -8.44 13.70 3.98
C ALA A 56 -7.06 13.18 4.39
N VAL A 57 -7.02 12.26 5.36
CA VAL A 57 -5.78 11.65 5.84
C VAL A 57 -5.15 10.75 4.78
N PHE A 58 -5.94 10.06 3.97
CA PHE A 58 -5.43 9.31 2.82
C PHE A 58 -4.67 10.23 1.85
N TRP A 59 -5.25 11.37 1.47
CA TRP A 59 -4.62 12.33 0.57
C TRP A 59 -3.38 13.01 1.16
N GLU A 60 -3.25 13.06 2.48
CA GLU A 60 -2.04 13.54 3.15
C GLU A 60 -0.91 12.48 3.19
N ILE A 61 -1.27 11.21 3.43
CA ILE A 61 -0.30 10.11 3.62
C ILE A 61 0.18 9.57 2.28
N TYR A 62 -0.73 9.28 1.34
CA TYR A 62 -0.39 8.58 0.11
C TYR A 62 0.76 9.23 -0.70
N PRO A 63 0.80 10.56 -0.90
CA PRO A 63 1.90 11.21 -1.63
C PRO A 63 3.26 11.13 -0.93
N ARG A 64 3.28 10.83 0.37
CA ARG A 64 4.50 10.69 1.19
C ARG A 64 4.95 9.24 1.33
N CYS A 65 4.16 8.29 0.83
CA CYS A 65 4.48 6.88 0.98
C CYS A 65 5.64 6.45 0.11
N SER A 66 6.55 5.66 0.68
CA SER A 66 7.50 4.85 -0.09
C SER A 66 6.95 3.44 -0.30
N VAL A 67 7.49 2.74 -1.29
CA VAL A 67 7.12 1.37 -1.61
C VAL A 67 8.35 0.46 -1.51
N LYS A 68 8.18 -0.72 -0.91
CA LYS A 68 9.15 -1.82 -0.99
C LYS A 68 8.55 -3.01 -1.72
N ILE A 69 9.34 -3.62 -2.58
CA ILE A 69 8.99 -4.82 -3.33
C ILE A 69 9.75 -6.00 -2.74
N LEU A 70 9.02 -7.03 -2.35
CA LEU A 70 9.57 -8.23 -1.72
C LEU A 70 9.17 -9.46 -2.53
N GLU A 71 10.09 -10.38 -2.75
CA GLU A 71 9.79 -11.72 -3.26
C GLU A 71 9.49 -12.67 -2.10
N GLU A 72 8.36 -13.37 -2.16
CA GLU A 72 8.05 -14.46 -1.24
C GLU A 72 8.61 -15.78 -1.78
N VAL A 73 9.65 -16.30 -1.14
CA VAL A 73 10.23 -17.61 -1.46
C VAL A 73 9.86 -18.59 -0.36
N LYS A 74 9.30 -19.74 -0.75
CA LYS A 74 8.97 -20.83 0.18
C LYS A 74 9.92 -22.00 -0.05
N THR A 75 10.72 -22.32 0.96
CA THR A 75 11.64 -23.46 0.94
C THR A 75 11.25 -24.43 2.05
N GLY A 76 10.69 -25.58 1.67
CA GLY A 76 10.08 -26.51 2.61
C GLY A 76 8.93 -25.84 3.39
N MET A 77 9.08 -25.72 4.71
CA MET A 77 8.11 -25.04 5.59
C MET A 77 8.44 -23.57 5.87
N VAL A 78 9.60 -23.08 5.43
CA VAL A 78 10.08 -21.72 5.72
C VAL A 78 9.65 -20.78 4.61
N VAL A 79 9.12 -19.62 5.00
CA VAL A 79 8.81 -18.51 4.08
C VAL A 79 9.80 -17.38 4.34
N THR A 80 10.56 -17.03 3.32
CA THR A 80 11.54 -15.94 3.35
C THR A 80 11.08 -14.82 2.41
N PHE A 81 11.31 -13.57 2.81
CA PHE A 81 11.06 -12.40 1.97
C PHE A 81 12.38 -11.77 1.55
N HIS A 82 12.65 -11.73 0.25
CA HIS A 82 13.83 -11.06 -0.30
C HIS A 82 13.44 -9.70 -0.87
N GLU A 83 14.12 -8.62 -0.46
CA GLU A 83 13.86 -7.29 -1.03
C GLU A 83 14.39 -7.24 -2.48
N LEU A 84 13.49 -6.97 -3.43
CA LEU A 84 13.80 -6.82 -4.86
C LEU A 84 14.09 -5.37 -5.25
N GLY A 85 13.58 -4.42 -4.48
CA GLY A 85 13.79 -3.00 -4.71
C GLY A 85 12.82 -2.13 -3.93
N SER A 86 13.00 -0.82 -4.06
CA SER A 86 12.15 0.17 -3.42
C SER A 86 11.93 1.38 -4.33
N PHE A 87 10.84 2.10 -4.08
CA PHE A 87 10.48 3.32 -4.78
C PHE A 87 10.24 4.44 -3.78
N ALA A 88 10.79 5.60 -4.09
CA ALA A 88 10.58 6.83 -3.34
C ALA A 88 9.13 7.35 -3.54
N PRO A 89 8.65 8.26 -2.67
CA PRO A 89 7.34 8.86 -2.82
C PRO A 89 7.13 9.47 -4.21
N GLY A 90 5.98 9.13 -4.83
CA GLY A 90 5.60 9.62 -6.16
C GLY A 90 6.32 8.96 -7.35
N THR A 91 7.26 8.05 -7.16
CA THR A 91 8.05 7.47 -8.28
C THR A 91 7.55 6.11 -8.78
N TYR A 92 6.45 5.60 -8.22
CA TYR A 92 5.91 4.26 -8.51
C TYR A 92 4.56 4.28 -9.26
N GLN A 93 4.25 5.35 -10.01
CA GLN A 93 2.96 5.45 -10.72
C GLN A 93 2.71 4.29 -11.68
N ALA A 94 3.72 3.86 -12.45
CA ALA A 94 3.59 2.75 -13.39
C ALA A 94 3.26 1.41 -12.70
N LEU A 95 3.75 1.21 -11.47
CA LEU A 95 3.38 0.07 -10.62
C LEU A 95 1.91 0.16 -10.19
N ILE A 96 1.39 1.36 -9.93
CA ILE A 96 0.01 1.54 -9.47
C ILE A 96 -1.00 1.38 -10.62
N ASP A 97 -0.65 1.86 -11.81
CA ASP A 97 -1.54 1.85 -12.96
C ASP A 97 -1.80 0.42 -13.45
N ASN A 98 -0.73 -0.40 -13.55
CA ASN A 98 -0.81 -1.79 -14.01
C ASN A 98 0.14 -2.69 -13.21
N PRO A 99 -0.18 -3.02 -11.95
CA PRO A 99 0.76 -3.68 -11.04
C PRO A 99 1.24 -5.04 -11.55
N GLU A 100 0.35 -5.90 -12.04
CA GLU A 100 0.73 -7.24 -12.48
C GLU A 100 1.65 -7.21 -13.70
N GLU A 101 1.34 -6.39 -14.70
CA GLU A 101 2.18 -6.23 -15.90
C GLU A 101 3.54 -5.60 -15.55
N PHE A 102 3.53 -4.52 -14.77
CA PHE A 102 4.76 -3.85 -14.34
C PHE A 102 5.67 -4.82 -13.59
N LEU A 103 5.12 -5.55 -12.62
CA LEU A 103 5.88 -6.49 -11.79
C LEU A 103 6.39 -7.68 -12.61
N ALA A 104 5.57 -8.25 -13.52
CA ALA A 104 5.99 -9.33 -14.41
C ALA A 104 7.13 -8.89 -15.35
N ARG A 105 7.04 -7.69 -15.93
CA ARG A 105 8.08 -7.13 -16.80
C ARG A 105 9.36 -6.82 -16.05
N THR A 106 9.26 -6.34 -14.81
CA THR A 106 10.42 -5.85 -14.04
C THR A 106 11.14 -6.98 -13.29
N TYR A 107 10.39 -7.92 -12.71
CA TYR A 107 10.91 -8.93 -11.80
C TYR A 107 10.70 -10.38 -12.27
N GLY A 108 9.98 -10.58 -13.38
CA GLY A 108 9.67 -11.89 -13.92
C GLY A 108 8.54 -12.62 -13.17
N LYS A 109 8.42 -13.93 -13.42
CA LYS A 109 7.38 -14.80 -12.87
C LYS A 109 7.70 -15.19 -11.42
N LYS A 110 7.03 -14.59 -10.44
CA LYS A 110 7.30 -14.72 -9.00
C LYS A 110 6.06 -14.51 -8.14
N LYS A 111 6.15 -14.82 -6.84
CA LYS A 111 5.24 -14.28 -5.82
C LYS A 111 5.83 -13.00 -5.25
N ILE A 112 5.13 -11.89 -5.40
CA ILE A 112 5.63 -10.57 -5.00
C ILE A 112 4.69 -9.97 -3.96
N LYS A 113 5.27 -9.41 -2.91
CA LYS A 113 4.60 -8.62 -1.89
C LYS A 113 5.04 -7.16 -2.03
N VAL A 114 4.07 -6.26 -2.16
CA VAL A 114 4.28 -4.81 -2.27
C VAL A 114 3.85 -4.17 -0.95
N ASN A 115 4.79 -3.55 -0.25
CA ASN A 115 4.55 -2.88 1.03
C ASN A 115 4.62 -1.37 0.86
N PHE A 116 3.67 -0.65 1.46
CA PHE A 116 3.67 0.81 1.53
C PHE A 116 4.07 1.29 2.92
N TYR A 117 4.89 2.34 2.99
CA TYR A 117 5.38 2.91 4.25
C TYR A 117 5.24 4.43 4.27
N ASP A 118 4.87 5.01 5.41
CA ASP A 118 4.98 6.45 5.70
C ASP A 118 6.16 6.67 6.66
N GLY A 119 7.29 7.11 6.10
CA GLY A 119 8.59 7.03 6.77
C GLY A 119 8.93 5.58 7.11
N GLU A 120 9.15 5.28 8.39
CA GLU A 120 9.41 3.92 8.88
C GLU A 120 8.13 3.15 9.23
N ASN A 121 6.96 3.80 9.19
CA ASN A 121 5.71 3.17 9.59
C ASN A 121 5.11 2.37 8.45
N PHE A 122 4.84 1.09 8.70
CA PHE A 122 4.10 0.26 7.76
C PHE A 122 2.64 0.74 7.63
N VAL A 123 2.19 0.95 6.40
CA VAL A 123 0.83 1.43 6.09
C VAL A 123 -0.07 0.28 5.66
N CYS A 124 0.28 -0.41 4.58
CA CYS A 124 -0.49 -1.54 4.04
C CYS A 124 0.37 -2.40 3.11
N THR A 125 -0.14 -3.57 2.74
CA THR A 125 0.53 -4.49 1.80
C THR A 125 -0.46 -5.20 0.90
N ILE A 126 0.00 -5.54 -0.30
CA ILE A 126 -0.73 -6.37 -1.26
C ILE A 126 0.21 -7.41 -1.86
N ASN A 127 -0.32 -8.61 -2.10
CA ASN A 127 0.43 -9.72 -2.69
C ASN A 127 -0.04 -9.98 -4.12
N PHE A 128 0.90 -10.23 -5.02
CA PHE A 128 0.67 -10.56 -6.41
C PHE A 128 1.31 -11.91 -6.73
N LYS A 129 0.62 -12.69 -7.57
CA LYS A 129 1.17 -13.90 -8.21
C LYS A 129 1.38 -13.56 -9.68
N VAL A 130 2.58 -13.12 -10.05
CA VAL A 130 2.83 -12.52 -11.36
C VAL A 130 3.33 -13.54 -12.37
N GLY A 131 3.05 -13.30 -13.66
CA GLY A 131 3.56 -14.12 -14.77
C GLY A 131 3.01 -15.55 -14.81
N GLY A 132 1.77 -15.77 -14.33
CA GLY A 132 1.18 -17.10 -14.28
C GLY A 132 1.87 -18.02 -13.27
N TRP A 133 2.31 -17.48 -12.13
CA TRP A 133 2.88 -18.26 -11.03
C TRP A 133 1.90 -19.33 -10.54
N THR A 134 2.19 -20.60 -10.83
CA THR A 134 1.37 -21.78 -10.48
C THR A 134 1.85 -22.51 -9.22
N GLY A 135 3.00 -22.14 -8.64
CA GLY A 135 3.60 -22.85 -7.51
C GLY A 135 4.59 -23.93 -7.94
N HIS A 136 5.54 -24.18 -7.02
CA HIS A 136 6.67 -25.12 -6.97
C HIS A 136 6.99 -25.91 -8.26
N GLU A 137 8.17 -25.66 -8.84
CA GLU A 137 8.93 -26.79 -9.38
C GLU A 137 9.08 -27.78 -8.23
N GLU A 138 8.35 -28.89 -8.30
CA GLU A 138 8.66 -30.08 -7.56
C GLU A 138 10.07 -30.46 -8.00
N GLU A 139 11.07 -30.07 -7.21
CA GLU A 139 12.39 -30.66 -7.30
C GLU A 139 12.18 -32.15 -7.03
N SER A 140 12.09 -32.88 -8.13
CA SER A 140 12.08 -34.32 -8.21
C SER A 140 13.49 -34.72 -7.79
N GLY A 141 13.70 -34.76 -6.48
CA GLY A 141 14.89 -35.33 -5.86
C GLY A 141 14.86 -36.83 -6.12
N ALA A 142 15.73 -37.25 -7.05
CA ALA A 142 16.10 -38.63 -7.32
C ALA A 142 16.71 -39.33 -6.10
#